data_AF-A0A7K2KZ92-F1
#
_entry.id   AF-A0A7K2KZ92-F1
#
_cell.length_a   1.000
_cell.length_b   1.000
_cell.length_c   1.000
_cell.angle_alpha   90.00
_cell.angle_beta   90.00
_cell.angle_gamma   90.00
#
_symmetry.space_group_name_H-M   'P 1'
#
loop_
_entity.id
_entity.type
_entity.pdbx_description
1 polymer ?
#
loop_
_entity_poly.entity_id
_entity_poly.type
_entity_poly.pdbx_seq_one_letter_code
_entity_poly.pdbx_strand_id
1 'polypeptide(L)'
;CTFTASVTYKGGDGAGSATGTLSQRTGEPLADLKAAYNGVAITDESDTAPGDYDGEGNSFSAQKLAAVGLTRGASVTALGAKLTWPDVPSGTKDNVASAGQAVTLSGQGTRLVFLGSGVGSGATGTATVYYKDGTSAKGSFGFPNWSFSPADAHGATLVASSDGRNRPDGYGNAGIAYRVFAHSLPLDAAKQVDFVVLPDNSGIHVFDMAIAP
;
A
#
# COMPACT_ATOMS: atom_id res chain seq x y z
N CYS A 1 17.41 -15.70 5.18
CA CYS A 1 18.11 -16.99 5.33
C CYS A 1 17.19 -17.95 6.09
N THR A 2 17.01 -19.17 5.59
CA THR A 2 16.23 -20.19 6.32
C THR A 2 17.18 -20.97 7.20
N PHE A 3 16.92 -21.01 8.50
CA PHE A 3 17.66 -21.86 9.43
C PHE A 3 16.76 -23.04 9.79
N THR A 4 17.23 -24.25 9.52
CA THR A 4 16.58 -25.48 9.99
C THR A 4 17.37 -26.00 11.17
N ALA A 5 16.73 -26.08 12.34
CA ALA A 5 17.30 -26.70 13.52
C ALA A 5 16.53 -27.99 13.83
N SER A 6 17.24 -29.11 13.82
CA SER A 6 16.70 -30.40 14.25
C SER A 6 17.29 -30.75 15.62
N VAL A 7 16.44 -31.02 16.61
CA VAL A 7 16.88 -31.46 17.94
C VAL A 7 16.48 -32.92 18.11
N THR A 8 17.48 -33.77 18.38
CA THR A 8 17.27 -35.15 18.80
C THR A 8 17.31 -35.19 20.32
N TYR A 9 16.26 -35.70 20.97
CA TYR A 9 16.22 -35.85 22.43
C TYR A 9 15.61 -37.20 22.81
N LYS A 10 16.04 -37.75 23.95
CA LYS A 10 15.40 -38.92 24.57
C LYS A 10 14.38 -38.44 25.61
N GLY A 11 13.15 -38.20 25.18
CA GLY A 11 12.00 -37.92 26.03
C GLY A 11 11.23 -39.20 26.37
N GLY A 12 10.56 -39.21 27.53
CA GLY A 12 9.71 -40.34 27.96
C GLY A 12 8.43 -40.54 27.14
N ASP A 13 8.22 -39.71 26.11
CA ASP A 13 7.09 -39.75 25.17
C ASP A 13 7.34 -40.64 23.95
N GLY A 14 8.58 -41.13 23.76
CA GLY A 14 8.95 -42.02 22.67
C GLY A 14 9.15 -41.34 21.30
N ALA A 15 9.09 -40.01 21.22
CA ALA A 15 9.13 -39.28 19.95
C ALA A 15 10.53 -39.20 19.31
N GLY A 16 11.60 -39.20 20.10
CA GLY A 16 12.99 -39.33 19.63
C GLY A 16 13.58 -38.12 18.87
N SER A 17 12.75 -37.20 18.35
CA SER A 17 13.18 -35.93 17.76
C SER A 17 12.07 -34.89 17.77
N ALA A 18 12.44 -33.62 17.70
CA ALA A 18 11.55 -32.50 17.38
C ALA A 18 12.22 -31.60 16.35
N THR A 19 11.45 -31.16 15.35
CA THR A 19 11.91 -30.26 14.30
C THR A 19 11.15 -28.94 14.40
N GLY A 20 11.90 -27.84 14.46
CA GLY A 20 11.37 -26.49 14.34
C GLY A 20 12.09 -25.76 13.21
N THR A 21 11.33 -25.10 12.34
CA THR A 21 11.91 -24.25 11.29
C THR A 21 11.72 -22.80 11.68
N LEU A 22 12.81 -22.02 11.71
CA LEU A 22 12.75 -20.58 11.92
C LEU A 22 13.32 -19.87 10.68
N SER A 23 12.50 -19.05 10.04
CA SER A 23 12.92 -18.22 8.91
C SER A 23 13.33 -16.85 9.43
N GLN A 24 14.62 -16.51 9.34
CA GLN A 24 15.12 -15.16 9.65
C GLN A 24 15.31 -14.38 8.34
N ARG A 25 14.68 -13.21 8.24
CA ARG A 25 14.74 -12.37 7.03
C ARG A 25 15.81 -11.30 7.23
N THR A 26 16.52 -10.93 6.17
CA THR A 26 17.59 -9.92 6.22
C THR A 26 16.96 -8.54 6.32
N GLY A 27 17.23 -7.82 7.41
CA GLY A 27 16.69 -6.50 7.70
C GLY A 27 15.35 -6.54 8.45
N GLU A 28 15.18 -5.62 9.39
CA GLU A 28 13.88 -5.36 10.02
C GLU A 28 12.97 -4.62 9.03
N PRO A 29 11.70 -5.03 8.85
CA PRO A 29 10.73 -4.26 8.08
C PRO A 29 10.60 -2.83 8.63
N LEU A 30 10.19 -1.90 7.78
CA LEU A 30 9.83 -0.56 8.21
C LEU A 30 8.68 -0.65 9.21
N ALA A 31 8.68 0.26 10.19
CA ALA A 31 7.74 0.21 11.32
C ALA A 31 6.27 0.32 10.89
N ASP A 32 6.00 1.10 9.84
CA ASP A 32 4.68 1.28 9.23
C ASP A 32 4.84 1.83 7.80
N LEU A 33 3.71 2.03 7.11
CA LEU A 33 3.72 2.55 5.74
C LEU A 33 4.24 4.00 5.67
N LYS A 34 4.00 4.81 6.71
CA LYS A 34 4.48 6.20 6.77
C LYS A 34 6.01 6.26 6.78
N ALA A 35 6.67 5.34 7.45
CA ALA A 35 8.12 5.18 7.42
C ALA A 35 8.65 4.78 6.02
N ALA A 36 7.79 4.27 5.14
CA ALA A 36 8.12 3.92 3.76
C ALA A 36 7.83 5.04 2.75
N TYR A 37 7.19 6.15 3.17
CA TYR A 37 6.84 7.23 2.25
C TYR A 37 8.07 7.80 1.54
N ASN A 38 7.98 7.91 0.22
CA ASN A 38 9.08 8.31 -0.65
C ASN A 38 8.66 9.26 -1.78
N GLY A 39 7.37 9.44 -2.05
CA GLY A 39 6.85 10.35 -3.07
C GLY A 39 5.98 11.47 -2.48
N VAL A 40 5.87 12.59 -3.21
CA VAL A 40 5.01 13.73 -2.89
C VAL A 40 3.83 13.70 -3.87
N ALA A 41 2.74 13.04 -3.47
CA ALA A 41 1.55 12.90 -4.30
C ALA A 41 0.60 14.08 -4.20
N ILE A 42 0.60 14.82 -3.09
CA ILE A 42 -0.39 15.85 -2.76
C ILE A 42 0.33 17.18 -2.52
N THR A 43 -0.06 18.20 -3.26
CA THR A 43 0.43 19.58 -3.04
C THR A 43 -0.72 20.54 -2.82
N ASP A 44 -0.39 21.69 -2.24
CA ASP A 44 -1.32 22.80 -2.12
C ASP A 44 -1.41 23.53 -3.47
N GLU A 45 -2.60 23.99 -3.89
CA GLU A 45 -2.74 24.79 -5.12
C GLU A 45 -1.90 26.08 -5.12
N SER A 46 -1.55 26.61 -3.94
CA SER A 46 -0.66 27.76 -3.78
C SER A 46 0.84 27.42 -3.77
N ASP A 47 1.20 26.15 -3.64
CA ASP A 47 2.59 25.66 -3.70
C ASP A 47 2.65 24.27 -4.33
N THR A 48 2.63 24.25 -5.66
CA THR A 48 2.62 23.00 -6.45
C THR A 48 4.01 22.44 -6.72
N ALA A 49 5.06 23.24 -6.52
CA ALA A 49 6.43 22.93 -6.89
C ALA A 49 7.01 21.65 -6.25
N PRO A 50 6.66 21.25 -5.02
CA PRO A 50 7.20 20.03 -4.41
C PRO A 50 6.63 18.72 -4.97
N GLY A 51 5.55 18.79 -5.76
CA GLY A 51 4.83 17.60 -6.24
C GLY A 51 5.63 16.83 -7.28
N ASP A 52 5.55 15.51 -7.24
CA ASP A 52 6.14 14.64 -8.27
C ASP A 52 5.50 13.25 -8.26
N TYR A 53 4.16 13.21 -8.33
CA TYR A 53 3.38 11.98 -8.28
C TYR A 53 3.64 11.09 -9.50
N ASP A 54 3.72 11.67 -10.69
CA ASP A 54 3.84 10.94 -11.95
C ASP A 54 5.24 10.97 -12.58
N GLY A 55 6.22 11.57 -11.91
CA GLY A 55 7.59 11.76 -12.43
C GLY A 55 7.74 12.98 -13.35
N GLU A 56 6.68 13.75 -13.57
CA GLU A 56 6.67 14.97 -14.38
C GLU A 56 6.40 16.23 -13.52
N GLY A 57 6.48 16.11 -12.20
CA GLY A 57 6.18 17.19 -11.26
C GLY A 57 4.69 17.45 -11.02
N ASN A 58 3.80 16.57 -11.51
CA ASN A 58 2.37 16.72 -11.26
C ASN A 58 1.95 16.06 -9.95
N SER A 59 0.84 16.50 -9.36
CA SER A 59 0.33 15.96 -8.09
C SER A 59 -1.19 16.16 -7.97
N PHE A 60 -1.83 15.46 -7.03
CA PHE A 60 -3.21 15.77 -6.64
C PHE A 60 -3.27 17.14 -5.95
N SER A 61 -4.35 17.89 -6.20
CA SER A 61 -4.66 19.11 -5.44
C SER A 61 -5.24 18.74 -4.07
N ALA A 62 -4.61 19.23 -2.99
CA ALA A 62 -5.11 19.08 -1.64
C ALA A 62 -6.54 19.63 -1.48
N GLN A 63 -6.84 20.75 -2.13
CA GLN A 63 -8.15 21.40 -2.10
C GLN A 63 -9.22 20.55 -2.79
N LYS A 64 -8.89 19.94 -3.94
CA LYS A 64 -9.82 19.11 -4.71
C LYS A 64 -10.03 17.74 -4.07
N LEU A 65 -9.01 17.19 -3.40
CA LEU A 65 -9.14 16.01 -2.55
C LEU A 65 -10.01 16.29 -1.32
N ALA A 66 -9.82 17.43 -0.66
CA ALA A 66 -10.65 17.83 0.48
C ALA A 66 -12.13 17.97 0.11
N ALA A 67 -12.43 18.50 -1.09
CA ALA A 67 -13.80 18.60 -1.60
C ALA A 67 -14.50 17.25 -1.80
N VAL A 68 -13.74 16.15 -1.88
CA VAL A 68 -14.27 14.77 -1.98
C VAL A 68 -14.03 13.96 -0.70
N GLY A 69 -13.73 14.63 0.42
CA GLY A 69 -13.61 14.03 1.75
C GLY A 69 -12.25 13.41 2.06
N LEU A 70 -11.26 13.53 1.17
CA LEU A 70 -9.90 13.07 1.38
C LEU A 70 -9.03 14.18 1.99
N THR A 71 -9.37 14.57 3.23
CA THR A 71 -8.55 15.48 4.03
C THR A 71 -7.46 14.70 4.79
N ARG A 72 -6.43 15.39 5.26
CA ARG A 72 -5.38 14.78 6.08
C ARG A 72 -5.94 13.96 7.24
N GLY A 73 -5.48 12.72 7.37
CA GLY A 73 -5.92 11.79 8.41
C GLY A 73 -7.39 11.35 8.31
N ALA A 74 -8.09 11.67 7.22
CA ALA A 74 -9.48 11.25 7.03
C ALA A 74 -9.59 9.73 7.04
N SER A 75 -10.63 9.21 7.70
CA SER A 75 -10.91 7.79 7.62
C SER A 75 -11.55 7.45 6.28
N VAL A 76 -11.01 6.42 5.63
CA VAL A 76 -11.50 5.89 4.35
C VAL A 76 -11.96 4.46 4.58
N THR A 77 -13.22 4.16 4.26
CA THR A 77 -13.72 2.77 4.32
C THR A 77 -13.82 2.20 2.93
N ALA A 78 -13.08 1.13 2.65
CA ALA A 78 -13.11 0.47 1.35
C ALA A 78 -12.89 -1.03 1.53
N LEU A 79 -13.64 -1.82 0.76
CA LEU A 79 -13.51 -3.28 0.71
C LEU A 79 -13.57 -3.95 2.09
N GLY A 80 -14.28 -3.36 3.06
CA GLY A 80 -14.42 -3.86 4.43
C GLY A 80 -13.33 -3.43 5.41
N ALA A 81 -12.26 -2.78 4.94
CA ALA A 81 -11.21 -2.23 5.81
C ALA A 81 -11.46 -0.76 6.15
N LYS A 82 -10.97 -0.36 7.33
CA LYS A 82 -10.84 1.04 7.73
C LYS A 82 -9.40 1.48 7.48
N LEU A 83 -9.22 2.32 6.47
CA LEU A 83 -7.96 2.95 6.06
C LEU A 83 -7.93 4.41 6.53
N THR A 84 -6.77 5.04 6.41
CA THR A 84 -6.51 6.42 6.78
C THR A 84 -5.82 7.12 5.62
N TRP A 85 -6.41 8.22 5.14
CA TRP A 85 -5.75 9.11 4.19
C TRP A 85 -4.50 9.72 4.84
N PRO A 86 -3.39 9.95 4.10
CA PRO A 86 -2.13 10.38 4.69
C PRO A 86 -2.28 11.58 5.63
N ASP A 87 -1.74 11.47 6.85
CA ASP A 87 -1.69 12.57 7.81
C ASP A 87 -0.27 13.17 7.86
N VAL A 88 0.03 13.91 6.80
CA VAL A 88 1.26 14.69 6.63
C VAL A 88 0.95 15.99 5.87
N PRO A 89 1.76 17.06 6.03
CA PRO A 89 1.56 18.29 5.27
C PRO A 89 1.65 18.07 3.77
N SER A 90 0.80 18.77 3.01
CA SER A 90 0.93 18.84 1.55
C SER A 90 2.33 19.34 1.18
N GLY A 91 2.86 18.84 0.06
CA GLY A 91 4.24 19.10 -0.36
C GLY A 91 5.29 18.29 0.41
N THR A 92 4.89 17.35 1.26
CA THR A 92 5.79 16.39 1.92
C THR A 92 5.49 14.97 1.46
N LYS A 93 6.39 14.03 1.78
CA LYS A 93 6.21 12.64 1.37
C LYS A 93 4.96 12.04 2.02
N ASP A 94 4.02 11.59 1.21
CA ASP A 94 2.67 11.19 1.63
C ASP A 94 2.23 9.84 1.05
N ASN A 95 3.05 9.23 0.19
CA ASN A 95 2.77 7.96 -0.44
C ASN A 95 4.05 7.13 -0.60
N VAL A 96 3.87 5.82 -0.82
CA VAL A 96 4.93 4.90 -1.24
C VAL A 96 4.79 4.62 -2.74
N ALA A 97 5.70 5.11 -3.55
CA ALA A 97 6.01 4.52 -4.85
C ALA A 97 6.71 3.18 -4.61
N SER A 98 6.05 2.08 -5.01
CA SER A 98 6.43 0.74 -4.60
C SER A 98 7.72 0.28 -5.27
N ALA A 99 8.65 -0.26 -4.49
CA ALA A 99 9.97 -0.71 -4.92
C ALA A 99 10.44 -1.92 -4.08
N GLY A 100 9.51 -2.78 -3.65
CA GLY A 100 9.82 -3.94 -2.82
C GLY A 100 9.99 -3.66 -1.33
N GLN A 101 9.48 -2.53 -0.82
CA GLN A 101 9.58 -2.19 0.60
C GLN A 101 8.89 -3.26 1.47
N ALA A 102 9.56 -3.68 2.55
CA ALA A 102 8.95 -4.49 3.60
C ALA A 102 8.39 -3.58 4.69
N VAL A 103 7.11 -3.70 5.00
CA VAL A 103 6.39 -2.82 5.91
C VAL A 103 5.61 -3.66 6.92
N THR A 104 5.87 -3.41 8.21
CA THR A 104 5.18 -4.06 9.33
C THR A 104 3.70 -3.77 9.26
N LEU A 105 2.89 -4.83 9.40
CA LEU A 105 1.44 -4.73 9.50
C LEU A 105 0.94 -5.90 10.35
N SER A 106 0.47 -5.60 11.54
CA SER A 106 -0.02 -6.63 12.46
C SER A 106 -1.53 -6.67 12.46
N GLY A 107 -2.10 -7.86 12.24
CA GLY A 107 -3.53 -8.09 12.35
C GLY A 107 -3.92 -9.47 11.80
N GLN A 108 -5.21 -9.79 11.86
CA GLN A 108 -5.79 -11.01 11.36
C GLN A 108 -7.14 -10.67 10.72
N GLY A 109 -7.49 -11.34 9.63
CA GLY A 109 -8.72 -11.11 8.88
C GLY A 109 -8.70 -11.79 7.53
N THR A 110 -9.76 -11.64 6.74
CA THR A 110 -9.93 -12.34 5.46
C THR A 110 -9.23 -11.69 4.28
N ARG A 111 -8.82 -10.43 4.38
CA ARG A 111 -8.18 -9.71 3.27
C ARG A 111 -7.31 -8.54 3.71
N LEU A 112 -6.26 -8.30 2.94
CA LEU A 112 -5.43 -7.11 2.98
C LEU A 112 -5.96 -6.13 1.95
N VAL A 113 -6.26 -4.90 2.36
CA VAL A 113 -6.76 -3.84 1.50
C VAL A 113 -5.69 -2.76 1.38
N PHE A 114 -5.45 -2.32 0.15
CA PHE A 114 -4.57 -1.19 -0.19
C PHE A 114 -5.42 -0.02 -0.66
N LEU A 115 -5.08 1.17 -0.19
CA LEU A 115 -5.55 2.45 -0.73
C LEU A 115 -4.44 3.04 -1.58
N GLY A 116 -4.72 3.38 -2.83
CA GLY A 116 -3.67 3.79 -3.75
C GLY A 116 -4.18 4.32 -5.08
N SER A 117 -3.24 4.61 -5.96
CA SER A 117 -3.53 4.96 -7.36
C SER A 117 -2.32 4.62 -8.24
N GLY A 118 -2.55 4.53 -9.55
CA GLY A 118 -1.56 4.06 -10.50
C GLY A 118 -0.98 5.19 -11.36
N VAL A 119 0.28 5.05 -11.76
CA VAL A 119 0.91 5.86 -12.81
C VAL A 119 1.29 4.94 -13.97
N GLY A 120 1.02 5.39 -15.20
CA GLY A 120 1.08 4.57 -16.41
C GLY A 120 -0.04 3.52 -16.50
N SER A 121 -0.01 2.70 -17.55
CA SER A 121 -0.96 1.59 -17.79
C SER A 121 -0.52 0.27 -17.15
N GLY A 122 0.71 0.21 -16.62
CA GLY A 122 1.35 -0.98 -16.08
C GLY A 122 1.49 -0.97 -14.57
N ALA A 123 0.66 -0.23 -13.83
CA ALA A 123 0.69 -0.15 -12.37
C ALA A 123 0.10 -1.43 -11.71
N THR A 124 0.71 -2.58 -12.01
CA THR A 124 0.36 -3.90 -11.49
C THR A 124 1.59 -4.62 -10.95
N GLY A 125 1.40 -5.52 -9.99
CA GLY A 125 2.52 -6.23 -9.37
C GLY A 125 2.07 -7.25 -8.35
N THR A 126 3.04 -7.89 -7.69
CA THR A 126 2.80 -8.92 -6.68
C THR A 126 3.22 -8.44 -5.30
N ALA A 127 2.28 -8.41 -4.35
CA ALA A 127 2.60 -8.25 -2.94
C ALA A 127 2.85 -9.63 -2.31
N THR A 128 3.72 -9.66 -1.30
CA THR A 128 3.92 -10.86 -0.46
C THR A 128 3.54 -10.54 0.97
N VAL A 129 2.60 -11.29 1.52
CA VAL A 129 2.19 -11.21 2.92
C VAL A 129 2.91 -12.29 3.68
N TYR A 130 3.56 -11.92 4.77
CA TYR A 130 4.19 -12.87 5.67
C TYR A 130 3.44 -12.93 7.00
N TYR A 131 3.34 -14.13 7.55
CA TYR A 131 2.63 -14.41 8.78
C TYR A 131 3.60 -14.70 9.93
N LYS A 132 3.14 -14.51 11.17
CA LYS A 132 3.91 -14.78 12.39
C LYS A 132 4.33 -16.24 12.55
N ASP A 133 3.61 -17.17 11.90
CA ASP A 133 3.94 -18.60 11.89
C ASP A 133 5.09 -18.97 10.93
N GLY A 134 5.66 -17.97 10.24
CA GLY A 134 6.76 -18.14 9.29
C GLY A 134 6.31 -18.50 7.87
N THR A 135 5.01 -18.72 7.64
CA THR A 135 4.46 -18.92 6.29
C THR A 135 4.27 -17.59 5.55
N SER A 136 4.01 -17.66 4.24
CA SER A 136 3.72 -16.48 3.42
C SER A 136 2.69 -16.79 2.34
N ALA A 137 2.01 -15.75 1.88
CA ALA A 137 1.11 -15.77 0.73
C ALA A 137 1.52 -14.69 -0.26
N LYS A 138 1.23 -14.90 -1.54
CA LYS A 138 1.45 -13.91 -2.60
C LYS A 138 0.14 -13.60 -3.29
N GLY A 139 -0.03 -12.35 -3.70
CA GLY A 139 -1.19 -11.94 -4.47
C GLY A 139 -0.84 -10.81 -5.44
N SER A 140 -1.36 -10.92 -6.66
CA SER A 140 -1.22 -9.87 -7.65
C SER A 140 -2.34 -8.85 -7.50
N PHE A 141 -2.00 -7.57 -7.65
CA PHE A 141 -2.95 -6.47 -7.68
C PHE A 141 -2.46 -5.35 -8.58
N GLY A 142 -3.30 -4.36 -8.82
CA GLY A 142 -2.89 -3.12 -9.44
C GLY A 142 -3.91 -2.00 -9.25
N PHE A 143 -3.51 -0.81 -9.67
CA PHE A 143 -4.37 0.36 -9.74
C PHE A 143 -4.46 0.86 -11.18
N PRO A 144 -5.63 1.32 -11.64
CA PRO A 144 -5.73 2.06 -12.89
C PRO A 144 -4.81 3.28 -12.86
N ASN A 145 -4.46 3.79 -14.04
CA ASN A 145 -3.88 5.13 -14.11
C ASN A 145 -4.80 6.10 -13.36
N TRP A 146 -4.20 6.95 -12.53
CA TRP A 146 -4.85 7.99 -11.74
C TRP A 146 -5.79 8.87 -12.56
N SER A 147 -5.61 8.93 -13.88
CA SER A 147 -6.53 9.54 -14.84
C SER A 147 -6.73 8.65 -16.08
N PHE A 148 -7.76 8.90 -16.88
CA PHE A 148 -7.99 8.31 -18.21
C PHE A 148 -8.22 6.80 -18.35
N SER A 149 -7.75 5.95 -17.43
CA SER A 149 -8.06 4.51 -17.43
C SER A 149 -9.49 4.23 -16.94
N PRO A 150 -10.10 3.10 -17.37
CA PRO A 150 -11.32 2.58 -16.74
C PRO A 150 -11.12 2.42 -15.23
N ALA A 151 -12.11 2.84 -14.45
CA ALA A 151 -11.98 2.92 -12.99
C ALA A 151 -11.94 1.54 -12.29
N ASP A 152 -12.31 0.48 -13.00
CA ASP A 152 -12.32 -0.92 -12.58
C ASP A 152 -11.14 -1.73 -13.15
N ALA A 153 -10.23 -1.09 -13.89
CA ALA A 153 -9.06 -1.76 -14.44
C ALA A 153 -8.25 -2.44 -13.33
N HIS A 154 -7.71 -3.61 -13.64
CA HIS A 154 -6.95 -4.45 -12.71
C HIS A 154 -7.74 -4.95 -11.49
N GLY A 155 -9.08 -4.84 -11.47
CA GLY A 155 -9.91 -5.28 -10.35
C GLY A 155 -9.99 -4.27 -9.20
N ALA A 156 -9.54 -3.03 -9.42
CA ALA A 156 -9.62 -1.97 -8.43
C ALA A 156 -11.06 -1.49 -8.23
N THR A 157 -11.32 -0.89 -7.07
CA THR A 157 -12.57 -0.23 -6.71
C THR A 157 -12.32 1.26 -6.59
N LEU A 158 -13.11 2.08 -7.29
CA LEU A 158 -13.04 3.53 -7.15
C LEU A 158 -13.42 3.96 -5.73
N VAL A 159 -12.57 4.77 -5.10
CA VAL A 159 -12.82 5.36 -3.78
C VAL A 159 -13.28 6.80 -3.92
N ALA A 160 -12.54 7.61 -4.69
CA ALA A 160 -12.87 9.01 -4.90
C ALA A 160 -12.32 9.52 -6.26
N SER A 161 -12.92 10.59 -6.76
CA SER A 161 -12.46 11.31 -7.95
C SER A 161 -12.40 12.80 -7.65
N SER A 162 -11.20 13.40 -7.63
CA SER A 162 -11.01 14.84 -7.54
C SER A 162 -10.97 15.47 -8.93
N ASP A 163 -11.39 16.73 -9.04
CA ASP A 163 -11.29 17.51 -10.27
C ASP A 163 -9.88 18.06 -10.45
N GLY A 164 -9.30 17.89 -11.65
CA GLY A 164 -8.01 18.45 -12.02
C GLY A 164 -6.83 17.96 -11.18
N ARG A 165 -5.67 18.56 -11.47
CA ARG A 165 -4.39 18.26 -10.81
C ARG A 165 -3.56 19.51 -10.62
N ASN A 166 -2.61 19.43 -9.71
CA ASN A 166 -1.52 20.39 -9.63
C ASN A 166 -0.43 20.01 -10.62
N ARG A 167 0.11 21.02 -11.30
CA ARG A 167 1.21 20.94 -12.26
C ARG A 167 2.34 21.85 -11.80
N PRO A 168 3.56 21.75 -12.35
CA PRO A 168 4.65 22.66 -12.01
C PRO A 168 4.33 24.16 -12.21
N ASP A 169 3.40 24.48 -13.13
CA ASP A 169 2.93 25.84 -13.43
C ASP A 169 1.60 26.21 -12.72
N GLY A 170 1.17 25.41 -11.74
CA GLY A 170 -0.03 25.64 -10.92
C GLY A 170 -1.18 24.66 -11.22
N TYR A 171 -2.33 24.88 -10.60
CA TYR A 171 -3.52 24.06 -10.82
C TYR A 171 -3.94 24.05 -12.30
N GLY A 172 -4.38 22.90 -12.80
CA GLY A 172 -4.89 22.76 -14.15
C GLY A 172 -5.67 21.47 -14.39
N ASN A 173 -5.96 21.19 -15.65
CA ASN A 173 -6.74 20.02 -16.08
C ASN A 173 -8.15 19.93 -15.44
N ALA A 174 -8.76 21.08 -15.11
CA ALA A 174 -10.15 21.11 -14.66
C ALA A 174 -11.08 20.40 -15.67
N GLY A 175 -12.07 19.68 -15.16
CA GLY A 175 -12.95 18.78 -15.90
C GLY A 175 -12.42 17.35 -16.06
N ILE A 176 -11.16 17.08 -15.70
CA ILE A 176 -10.58 15.73 -15.76
C ILE A 176 -10.57 15.13 -14.35
N ALA A 177 -11.10 13.92 -14.23
CA ALA A 177 -11.13 13.19 -12.97
C ALA A 177 -9.77 12.54 -12.68
N TYR A 178 -9.19 12.89 -11.53
CA TYR A 178 -8.03 12.24 -10.94
C TYR A 178 -8.46 11.42 -9.73
N ARG A 179 -8.04 10.16 -9.66
CA ARG A 179 -8.77 9.13 -8.91
C ARG A 179 -7.90 8.41 -7.90
N VAL A 180 -8.54 8.07 -6.79
CA VAL A 180 -8.01 7.20 -5.73
C VAL A 180 -8.84 5.92 -5.72
N PHE A 181 -8.16 4.79 -5.54
CA PHE A 181 -8.73 3.46 -5.63
C PHE A 181 -8.40 2.62 -4.40
N ALA A 182 -9.14 1.54 -4.23
CA ALA A 182 -8.81 0.45 -3.34
C ALA A 182 -8.67 -0.86 -4.10
N HIS A 183 -7.79 -1.73 -3.64
CA HIS A 183 -7.69 -3.10 -4.14
C HIS A 183 -7.38 -4.02 -2.95
N SER A 184 -7.83 -5.28 -3.00
CA SER A 184 -7.58 -6.24 -1.92
C SER A 184 -6.90 -7.52 -2.40
N LEU A 185 -6.17 -8.16 -1.49
CA LEU A 185 -5.67 -9.53 -1.61
C LEU A 185 -6.30 -10.41 -0.53
N PRO A 186 -6.66 -11.66 -0.84
CA PRO A 186 -7.15 -12.57 0.18
C PRO A 186 -6.05 -12.90 1.20
N LEU A 187 -6.45 -13.04 2.46
CA LEU A 187 -5.61 -13.51 3.56
C LEU A 187 -6.16 -14.82 4.11
N ASP A 188 -5.29 -15.57 4.80
CA ASP A 188 -5.71 -16.67 5.64
C ASP A 188 -6.21 -16.10 6.98
N ALA A 189 -7.52 -16.15 7.19
CA ALA A 189 -8.16 -15.60 8.38
C ALA A 189 -7.73 -16.30 9.69
N ALA A 190 -7.13 -17.49 9.62
CA ALA A 190 -6.59 -18.17 10.81
C ALA A 190 -5.19 -17.67 11.20
N LYS A 191 -4.55 -16.81 10.40
CA LYS A 191 -3.15 -16.41 10.58
C LYS A 191 -2.98 -14.93 10.92
N GLN A 192 -2.02 -14.66 11.80
CA GLN A 192 -1.61 -13.31 12.14
C GLN A 192 -0.59 -12.81 11.12
N VAL A 193 -0.90 -11.72 10.42
CA VAL A 193 0.04 -11.01 9.55
C VAL A 193 1.15 -10.40 10.41
N ASP A 194 2.38 -10.49 9.89
CA ASP A 194 3.58 -9.91 10.47
C ASP A 194 4.01 -8.66 9.69
N PHE A 195 4.19 -8.82 8.38
CA PHE A 195 4.49 -7.71 7.48
C PHE A 195 4.11 -8.02 6.03
N VAL A 196 4.10 -6.97 5.22
CA VAL A 196 3.83 -7.02 3.79
C VAL A 196 5.04 -6.50 3.02
N VAL A 197 5.42 -7.21 1.96
CA VAL A 197 6.36 -6.71 0.95
C VAL A 197 5.54 -6.17 -0.22
N LEU A 198 5.66 -4.87 -0.48
CA LEU A 198 5.02 -4.21 -1.61
C LEU A 198 5.62 -4.69 -2.94
N PRO A 199 4.91 -4.54 -4.07
CA PRO A 199 5.48 -4.86 -5.37
C PRO A 199 6.73 -4.04 -5.70
N ASP A 200 7.57 -4.57 -6.58
CA ASP A 200 8.68 -3.83 -7.18
C ASP A 200 8.21 -3.18 -8.49
N ASN A 201 7.40 -2.14 -8.37
CA ASN A 201 6.86 -1.37 -9.49
C ASN A 201 6.50 0.05 -9.03
N SER A 202 7.30 1.03 -9.46
CA SER A 202 7.16 2.42 -9.05
C SER A 202 5.88 3.08 -9.56
N GLY A 203 5.18 2.50 -10.55
CA GLY A 203 3.87 2.96 -10.98
C GLY A 203 2.76 2.67 -9.97
N ILE A 204 3.00 1.88 -8.92
CA ILE A 204 2.04 1.61 -7.85
C ILE A 204 2.31 2.54 -6.67
N HIS A 205 1.39 3.47 -6.44
CA HIS A 205 1.45 4.39 -5.31
C HIS A 205 0.46 3.95 -4.22
N VAL A 206 0.97 3.67 -3.03
CA VAL A 206 0.16 3.27 -1.86
C VAL A 206 0.12 4.41 -0.84
N PHE A 207 -1.10 4.80 -0.46
CA PHE A 207 -1.36 5.81 0.56
C PHE A 207 -1.56 5.19 1.95
N ASP A 208 -2.23 4.04 2.00
CA ASP A 208 -2.43 3.25 3.21
C ASP A 208 -2.68 1.77 2.91
N MET A 209 -2.54 0.92 3.92
CA MET A 209 -2.97 -0.47 3.87
C MET A 209 -3.50 -0.96 5.21
N ALA A 210 -4.56 -1.76 5.18
CA ALA A 210 -5.24 -2.25 6.38
C ALA A 210 -5.81 -3.66 6.17
N ILE A 211 -6.04 -4.38 7.25
CA ILE A 211 -6.65 -5.71 7.23
C ILE A 211 -8.15 -5.56 7.49
N ALA A 212 -8.97 -6.13 6.61
CA ALA A 212 -10.41 -6.22 6.85
C ALA A 212 -10.75 -7.55 7.54
N PRO A 213 -11.84 -7.60 8.33
CA PRO A 213 -12.34 -8.81 8.95
C PRO A 213 -12.54 -9.97 7.98
#